data_AF-R7Q6A9-F1
#
_entry.id   AF-R7Q6A9-F1
#
_cell.length_a   1.000
_cell.length_b   1.000
_cell.length_c   1.000
_cell.angle_alpha   90.00
_cell.angle_beta   90.00
_cell.angle_gamma   90.00
#
_symmetry.space_group_name_H-M   'P 1'
#
loop_
_entity.id
_entity.type
_entity.pdbx_description
1 polymer ?
#
loop_
_entity_poly.entity_id
_entity_poly.type
_entity_poly.pdbx_seq_one_letter_code
_entity_poly.pdbx_strand_id
1 'polypeptide(L)' 'MLVLASDGLWDFVNEQEVAAVVVQGGELEPMATALVDLAVKRGSKDDTSVVLVRLGL' A
#
# COMPACT_ATOMS: atom_id res chain seq x y z
N MET A 1 3.94 11.13 3.61
CA MET A 1 4.12 9.66 3.60
C MET A 1 4.92 9.32 2.36
N LEU A 2 5.93 8.46 2.48
CA LEU A 2 6.55 7.81 1.33
C LEU A 2 6.03 6.37 1.25
N VAL A 3 5.59 5.97 0.05
CA VAL A 3 5.15 4.61 -0.27
C VAL A 3 6.10 4.04 -1.30
N LEU A 4 6.71 2.90 -0.98
CA LEU A 4 7.48 2.09 -1.91
C LEU A 4 6.79 0.73 -1.98
N ALA A 5 6.55 0.23 -3.19
CA ALA A 5 5.93 -1.08 -3.37
C ALA A 5 6.38 -1.75 -4.67
N SER A 6 6.27 -3.07 -4.72
CA SER A 6 6.48 -3.85 -5.94
C SER A 6 5.34 -3.67 -6.95
N ASP A 7 5.57 -4.12 -8.17
CA ASP A 7 4.57 -4.27 -9.24
C ASP A 7 3.37 -5.14 -8.81
N GLY A 8 3.59 -6.14 -7.94
CA GLY A 8 2.51 -6.89 -7.29
C GLY A 8 1.42 -6.02 -6.63
N LEU A 9 1.74 -4.79 -6.19
CA LEU A 9 0.77 -3.77 -5.78
C LEU A 9 0.32 -2.90 -6.97
N TRP A 10 1.27 -2.27 -7.66
CA TRP A 10 0.99 -1.19 -8.62
C TRP A 10 0.24 -1.62 -9.87
N ASP A 11 0.31 -2.89 -10.24
CA ASP A 11 -0.47 -3.45 -11.35
C ASP A 11 -1.98 -3.54 -11.03
N PHE A 12 -2.36 -3.50 -9.74
CA PHE A 12 -3.73 -3.76 -9.27
C PHE A 12 -4.34 -2.61 -8.46
N VAL A 13 -3.52 -1.72 -7.90
CA VAL A 13 -3.95 -0.62 -7.03
C VAL A 13 -3.33 0.68 -7.53
N ASN A 14 -4.16 1.68 -7.81
CA ASN A 14 -3.67 2.97 -8.31
C ASN A 14 -3.26 3.92 -7.17
N GLU A 15 -2.55 4.99 -7.54
CA GLU A 15 -2.02 5.98 -6.60
C GLU A 15 -3.10 6.63 -5.72
N GLN A 16 -4.29 6.90 -6.26
CA GLN A 16 -5.39 7.53 -5.51
C GLN A 16 -5.95 6.59 -4.44
N GLU A 17 -6.03 5.29 -4.73
CA GLU A 17 -6.47 4.28 -3.78
C GLU A 17 -5.45 4.05 -2.68
N VAL A 18 -4.16 4.01 -3.04
CA VAL A 18 -3.07 4.00 -2.05
C VAL A 18 -3.14 5.24 -1.17
N ALA A 19 -3.30 6.43 -1.76
CA ALA A 19 -3.43 7.68 -1.02
C ALA A 19 -4.62 7.65 -0.06
N ALA A 20 -5.77 7.11 -0.47
CA ALA A 20 -6.94 7.01 0.38
C ALA A 20 -6.70 6.13 1.63
N VAL A 21 -5.85 5.11 1.54
CA VAL A 21 -5.44 4.29 2.70
C VAL A 21 -4.48 5.07 3.60
N VAL A 22 -3.43 5.67 3.04
CA VAL A 22 -2.35 6.25 3.86
C VAL A 22 -2.64 7.65 4.40
N VAL A 23 -3.57 8.40 3.81
CA VAL A 23 -3.96 9.74 4.27
C VAL A 23 -4.81 9.68 5.54
N GLN A 24 -5.51 8.57 5.80
CA GLN A 24 -6.24 8.39 7.05
C GLN A 24 -5.33 8.41 8.30
N GLY A 25 -4.03 8.15 8.12
CA GLY A 25 -3.08 8.08 9.22
C GLY A 25 -3.27 6.82 10.08
N GLY A 26 -2.76 6.85 11.31
CA GLY A 26 -2.74 5.68 12.21
C GLY A 26 -1.45 4.86 12.14
N GLU A 27 -1.51 3.61 12.59
CA GLU A 27 -0.35 2.71 12.67
C GLU A 27 0.12 2.26 11.29
N LEU A 28 1.45 2.22 11.08
CA LEU A 28 2.03 1.92 9.76
C LEU A 28 1.78 0.49 9.31
N GLU A 29 1.88 -0.48 10.23
CA GLU A 29 1.74 -1.90 9.88
C GLU A 29 0.33 -2.23 9.37
N PRO A 30 -0.78 -1.84 10.03
CA PRO A 30 -2.12 -2.07 9.49
C PRO A 30 -2.36 -1.40 8.12
N MET A 31 -1.79 -0.22 7.90
CA MET A 31 -1.90 0.45 6.58
C MET A 31 -1.16 -0.33 5.50
N ALA A 32 0.05 -0.83 5.78
CA ALA A 32 0.82 -1.62 4.83
C ALA A 32 0.08 -2.94 4.51
N THR A 33 -0.43 -3.62 5.54
CA THR A 33 -1.23 -4.84 5.40
C THR A 33 -2.48 -4.61 4.56
N ALA A 34 -3.20 -3.51 4.79
CA ALA A 34 -4.39 -3.17 4.01
C ALA A 34 -4.09 -2.94 2.50
N LEU A 35 -2.92 -2.41 2.16
CA LEU A 35 -2.49 -2.25 0.77
C LEU A 35 -2.19 -3.59 0.10
N VAL A 36 -1.48 -4.48 0.80
CA VAL A 36 -1.21 -5.85 0.32
C VAL A 36 -2.53 -6.61 0.11
N ASP A 37 -3.42 -6.57 1.10
CA ASP A 37 -4.72 -7.23 1.04
C ASP A 37 -5.57 -6.72 -0.12
N LEU A 38 -5.50 -5.40 -0.41
CA LEU A 38 -6.23 -4.81 -1.53
C LEU A 38 -5.76 -5.35 -2.88
N ALA A 39 -4.44 -5.50 -3.08
CA ALA A 39 -3.89 -6.09 -4.30
C ALA A 39 -4.26 -7.58 -4.44
N VAL A 40 -4.11 -8.36 -3.36
CA VAL A 40 -4.49 -9.78 -3.34
C VAL A 40 -5.97 -9.95 -3.65
N LYS A 41 -6.84 -9.14 -3.02
CA LYS A 41 -8.29 -9.14 -3.26
C LYS A 41 -8.65 -8.80 -4.71
N ARG A 42 -7.79 -8.07 -5.42
CA ARG A 42 -7.96 -7.71 -6.84
C ARG A 42 -7.35 -8.71 -7.80
N GLY A 43 -6.80 -9.80 -7.28
CA GLY A 43 -6.30 -10.90 -8.08
C GLY A 43 -4.81 -10.82 -8.38
N SER A 44 -4.05 -10.01 -7.63
CA SER A 44 -2.59 -10.15 -7.64
C SER A 44 -2.22 -11.58 -7.25
N LYS A 45 -1.41 -12.21 -8.10
CA LYS A 45 -0.86 -13.56 -7.91
C LYS A 45 0.65 -13.53 -7.68
N ASP A 46 1.22 -12.33 -7.66
CA ASP A 46 2.64 -12.11 -7.49
C ASP A 46 2.97 -11.74 -6.05
N ASP A 47 4.25 -11.84 -5.70
CA ASP A 47 4.74 -11.43 -4.40
C ASP A 47 4.55 -9.92 -4.23
N THR A 48 3.64 -9.55 -3.33
CA THR A 48 3.28 -8.15 -3.07
C THR A 48 4.00 -7.63 -1.84
N SER A 49 4.85 -6.63 -2.01
CA SER A 49 5.61 -6.00 -0.92
C SER A 49 5.36 -4.50 -0.85
N VAL A 50 5.16 -3.97 0.36
CA VAL A 50 4.91 -2.54 0.61
C VAL A 50 5.79 -2.06 1.78
N VAL A 51 6.43 -0.91 1.61
CA VAL A 51 7.17 -0.19 2.64
C VAL A 51 6.55 1.20 2.80
N LEU A 52 6.09 1.49 4.03
CA LEU A 52 5.55 2.80 4.40
C LEU A 52 6.54 3.54 5.30
N VAL A 53 6.84 4.79 4.95
CA VAL A 53 7.71 5.66 5.75
C VAL A 53 6.99 6.96 6.09
N ARG A 54 6.83 7.21 7.38
CA ARG A 54 6.34 8.51 7.88
C ARG A 54 7.50 9.50 7.89
N LEU A 55 7.46 10.44 6.94
CA LEU A 55 8.36 11.58 6.93
C LEU A 55 7.92 12.54 8.03
N GLY A 56 8.73 12.73 9.07
CA GLY A 56 8.48 13.67 10.16
C GLY A 56 8.79 15.10 9.74
N LEU A 57 8.03 15.62 8.78
CA LEU A 57 8.06 17.03 8.36
C LEU A 57 7.19 17.88 9.28
#